data_AF-A0A9N7UPX3-F1
#
_entry.id   AF-A0A9N7UPX3-F1
#
_cell.length_a   1.000
_cell.length_b   1.000
_cell.length_c   1.000
_cell.angle_alpha   90.00
_cell.angle_beta   90.00
_cell.angle_gamma   90.00
#
_symmetry.space_group_name_H-M   'P 1'
#
loop_
_entity.id
_entity.type
_entity.pdbx_description
1 polymer ?
#
loop_
_entity_poly.entity_id
_entity_poly.type
_entity_poly.pdbx_seq_one_letter_code
_entity_poly.pdbx_strand_id
1 'polypeptide(L)'
;MLLPTLVTCLAGCAFILSPVSEGCGPGRGYGKRRPQRKLVPLAYKQFSPNVAEKTLGASGRYEGKITRNSERFKELTPNYNPDIIFKDEENTGADRMMTQSIPKHPGSLLSQFVIGALLVCAT
;
A
#
# COMPACT_ATOMS: atom_id res chain seq x y z
N MET A 1 -1.16 -54.19 -59.39
CA MET A 1 -2.01 -53.55 -58.36
C MET A 1 -1.39 -53.54 -56.95
N LEU A 2 -0.41 -54.42 -56.66
CA LEU A 2 0.22 -54.54 -55.33
C LEU A 2 1.27 -53.45 -55.02
N LEU A 3 1.94 -52.93 -56.05
CA LEU A 3 2.93 -51.86 -55.92
C LEU A 3 2.34 -50.51 -55.47
N PRO A 4 1.24 -49.98 -56.07
CA PRO A 4 0.68 -48.72 -55.62
C PRO A 4 0.05 -48.82 -54.22
N THR A 5 -0.53 -49.96 -53.86
CA THR A 5 -1.13 -50.19 -52.54
C THR A 5 -0.09 -50.28 -51.44
N LEU A 6 1.05 -50.92 -51.70
CA LEU A 6 2.18 -50.98 -50.76
C LEU A 6 2.81 -49.59 -50.58
N VAL A 7 2.94 -48.80 -51.65
CA VAL A 7 3.45 -47.42 -51.58
C VAL A 7 2.51 -46.51 -50.80
N THR A 8 1.18 -46.62 -50.99
CA THR A 8 0.21 -45.85 -50.21
C THR A 8 0.18 -46.25 -48.74
N CYS A 9 0.37 -47.54 -48.43
CA CYS A 9 0.48 -48.01 -47.05
C CYS A 9 1.75 -47.49 -46.37
N LEU A 10 2.91 -47.57 -47.04
CA LEU A 10 4.17 -47.05 -46.49
C LEU A 10 4.14 -45.53 -46.32
N ALA A 11 3.56 -44.78 -47.26
CA ALA A 11 3.37 -43.34 -47.14
C ALA A 11 2.41 -42.99 -45.99
N GLY A 12 1.30 -43.72 -45.85
CA GLY A 12 0.37 -43.56 -44.73
C GLY A 12 1.01 -43.84 -43.37
N CYS A 13 1.83 -44.90 -43.27
CA CYS A 13 2.61 -45.20 -42.07
C CYS A 13 3.62 -44.10 -41.75
N ALA A 14 4.28 -43.51 -42.75
CA ALA A 14 5.24 -42.42 -42.56
C ALA A 14 4.58 -41.13 -42.04
N PHE A 15 3.34 -40.83 -42.43
CA PHE A 15 2.59 -39.69 -41.90
C PHE A 15 2.12 -39.91 -40.45
N ILE A 16 1.74 -41.14 -40.10
CA ILE A 16 1.30 -41.51 -38.73
C ILE A 16 2.49 -41.58 -37.76
N LEU A 17 3.68 -41.94 -38.25
CA LEU A 17 4.91 -42.03 -37.46
C LEU A 17 5.64 -40.69 -37.31
N SER A 18 5.10 -39.58 -37.84
CA SER A 18 5.70 -38.28 -37.59
C SER A 18 5.50 -37.91 -36.11
N PRO A 19 6.57 -37.73 -35.33
CA PRO A 19 6.41 -37.31 -33.94
C PRO A 19 5.83 -35.90 -33.98
N VAL A 20 4.63 -35.71 -33.44
CA VAL A 20 4.15 -34.39 -33.05
C VAL A 20 5.16 -33.87 -32.05
N SER A 21 6.06 -33.00 -32.50
CA SER A 21 7.00 -32.32 -31.63
C SER A 21 6.20 -31.38 -30.76
N GLU A 22 5.79 -31.85 -29.59
CA GLU A 22 5.40 -30.98 -28.48
C GLU A 22 6.64 -30.18 -28.07
N GLY A 23 6.89 -29.08 -28.78
CA GLY A 23 7.85 -28.09 -28.35
C GLY A 23 7.39 -27.58 -27.00
N CYS A 24 8.18 -27.85 -25.95
CA CYS A 24 7.96 -27.24 -24.65
C CYS A 24 7.96 -25.72 -24.85
N GLY A 25 6.79 -25.09 -24.68
CA GLY A 25 6.67 -23.63 -24.63
C GLY A 25 7.60 -23.03 -23.56
N PRO A 26 7.80 -21.70 -23.54
CA PRO A 26 8.78 -21.04 -22.68
C PRO A 26 8.73 -21.62 -21.26
N GLY A 27 9.78 -22.38 -20.91
CA GLY A 27 9.82 -23.20 -19.70
C GLY A 27 9.67 -22.35 -18.43
N ARG A 28 9.47 -23.01 -17.28
CA ARG A 28 9.29 -22.34 -15.98
C ARG A 28 10.42 -21.32 -15.78
N GLY A 29 10.08 -20.03 -15.84
CA GLY A 29 11.02 -18.93 -15.66
C GLY A 29 11.64 -19.01 -14.27
N TYR A 30 12.96 -19.17 -14.22
CA TYR A 30 13.70 -19.09 -12.97
C TYR A 30 13.79 -17.63 -12.54
N GLY A 31 13.05 -17.28 -11.48
CA GLY A 31 13.06 -15.95 -10.90
C GLY A 31 12.39 -15.97 -9.54
N LYS A 32 13.11 -15.53 -8.51
CA LYS A 32 12.53 -15.41 -7.16
C LYS A 32 11.75 -14.09 -7.09
N ARG A 33 10.44 -14.15 -6.85
CA ARG A 33 9.63 -12.94 -6.60
C ARG A 33 10.24 -12.19 -5.41
N ARG A 34 10.37 -10.86 -5.50
CA ARG A 34 10.80 -10.04 -4.36
C ARG A 34 9.84 -10.29 -3.19
N PRO A 35 10.33 -10.73 -2.02
CA PRO A 35 9.46 -10.92 -0.87
C PRO A 35 8.88 -9.57 -0.47
N GLN A 36 7.59 -9.55 -0.12
CA GLN A 36 6.98 -8.36 0.45
C GLN A 36 7.69 -8.02 1.76
N ARG A 37 7.82 -6.71 2.05
CA ARG A 37 8.33 -6.25 3.35
C ARG A 37 7.40 -6.78 4.44
N LYS A 38 7.94 -7.54 5.39
CA LYS A 38 7.18 -7.97 6.55
C LYS A 38 6.98 -6.77 7.46
N LEU A 39 5.72 -6.38 7.67
CA LEU A 39 5.35 -5.36 8.63
C LEU A 39 5.33 -6.03 10.01
N VAL A 40 6.15 -5.53 10.94
CA VAL A 40 6.15 -6.00 12.33
C VAL A 40 5.25 -5.06 13.13
N PRO A 41 4.27 -5.58 13.89
CA PRO A 41 3.41 -4.73 14.72
C PRO A 41 4.23 -4.03 15.81
N LEU A 42 3.83 -2.81 16.17
CA LEU A 42 4.43 -2.10 17.29
C LEU A 42 3.97 -2.74 18.60
N ALA A 43 4.91 -2.95 19.52
CA ALA A 43 4.60 -3.38 20.87
C ALA A 43 3.93 -2.25 21.67
N TYR A 44 3.26 -2.60 22.77
CA TYR A 44 2.67 -1.61 23.67
C TYR A 44 3.74 -0.64 24.19
N LYS A 45 3.47 0.67 24.13
CA LYS A 45 4.41 1.77 24.45
C LYS A 45 5.66 1.87 23.58
N GLN A 46 5.76 1.12 22.48
CA GLN A 46 6.81 1.30 21.49
C GLN A 46 6.49 2.48 20.57
N PHE A 47 7.50 3.30 20.27
CA PHE A 47 7.42 4.41 19.32
C PHE A 47 8.46 4.22 18.21
N SER A 48 8.12 4.67 17.00
CA SER A 48 8.98 4.61 15.81
C SER A 48 8.99 5.97 15.12
N PRO A 49 10.14 6.62 14.93
CA PRO A 49 11.49 6.22 15.37
C PRO A 49 11.63 6.18 16.91
N ASN A 50 12.60 5.42 17.44
CA ASN A 50 12.87 5.31 18.89
C ASN A 50 13.55 6.56 19.45
N VAL A 51 12.90 7.71 19.26
CA VAL A 51 13.28 9.03 19.77
C VAL A 51 12.03 9.73 20.29
N ALA A 52 12.22 10.77 21.10
CA ALA A 52 11.10 11.57 21.57
C ALA A 52 10.37 12.24 20.40
N GLU A 53 9.04 12.36 20.51
CA GLU A 53 8.17 12.93 19.47
C GLU A 53 8.62 14.32 19.03
N LYS A 54 8.99 15.17 19.98
CA LYS A 54 9.38 16.57 19.74
C LYS A 54 10.80 16.78 19.18
N THR A 55 11.48 15.71 18.80
CA THR A 55 12.83 15.76 18.24
C THR A 55 12.77 15.99 16.72
N LEU A 56 13.78 16.64 16.14
CA LEU A 56 13.88 16.90 14.69
C LEU A 56 13.92 15.61 13.84
N GLY A 57 14.26 14.48 14.43
CA GLY A 57 14.21 13.16 13.78
C GLY A 57 12.82 12.49 13.80
N ALA A 58 11.82 13.13 14.42
CA ALA A 58 10.44 12.65 14.51
C ALA A 58 9.47 13.76 14.07
N SER A 59 8.58 14.23 14.96
CA SER A 59 7.53 15.22 14.64
C SER A 59 8.02 16.67 14.69
N GLY A 60 9.25 16.93 15.12
CA GLY A 60 9.81 18.28 15.19
C GLY A 60 9.33 19.09 16.40
N ARG A 61 9.58 20.40 16.40
CA ARG A 61 9.29 21.26 17.55
C ARG A 61 7.81 21.61 17.63
N TYR A 62 7.31 21.78 18.84
CA TYR A 62 5.95 22.28 19.07
C TYR A 62 5.84 23.75 18.65
N GLU A 63 4.90 24.04 17.75
CA GLU A 63 4.72 25.39 17.18
C GLU A 63 3.67 26.23 17.92
N GLY A 64 2.97 25.67 18.91
CA GLY A 64 1.92 26.36 19.65
C GLY A 64 0.52 25.79 19.43
N LYS A 65 -0.40 26.19 20.32
CA LYS A 65 -1.80 25.75 20.30
C LYS A 65 -2.57 26.52 19.23
N ILE A 66 -3.30 25.80 18.38
CA ILE A 66 -4.19 26.40 17.39
C ILE A 66 -5.59 26.48 17.98
N THR A 67 -6.17 27.67 17.98
CA THR A 67 -7.56 27.91 18.39
C THR A 67 -8.40 28.25 17.17
N ARG A 68 -9.72 28.09 17.26
CA ARG A 68 -10.65 28.34 16.13
C ARG A 68 -10.54 29.75 15.54
N ASN A 69 -10.14 30.72 16.36
CA ASN A 69 -10.03 32.13 15.98
C ASN A 69 -8.61 32.53 15.53
N SER A 70 -7.64 31.62 15.59
CA SER A 70 -6.26 31.90 15.21
C SER A 70 -6.07 31.88 13.69
N GLU A 71 -5.13 32.67 13.18
CA GLU A 71 -4.82 32.70 11.74
C GLU A 71 -4.38 31.34 11.21
N ARG A 72 -3.67 30.57 12.03
CA ARG A 72 -3.22 29.21 11.74
C ARG A 72 -4.35 28.20 11.58
N PHE A 73 -5.56 28.50 12.06
CA PHE A 73 -6.72 27.63 11.84
C PHE A 73 -7.07 27.53 10.35
N LYS A 74 -6.73 28.56 9.55
CA LYS A 74 -6.93 28.56 8.09
C LYS A 74 -6.04 27.54 7.37
N GLU A 75 -4.96 27.09 8.00
CA GLU A 75 -4.06 26.07 7.45
C GLU A 75 -4.64 24.66 7.65
N LEU A 76 -5.59 24.50 8.57
CA LEU A 76 -6.28 23.24 8.81
C LEU A 76 -7.36 23.03 7.77
N THR A 77 -7.41 21.80 7.25
CA THR A 77 -8.39 21.39 6.25
C THR A 77 -9.23 20.24 6.81
N PRO A 78 -10.56 20.29 6.65
CA PRO A 78 -11.42 19.22 7.11
C PRO A 78 -11.23 17.95 6.27
N ASN A 79 -11.25 16.79 6.91
CA ASN A 79 -11.26 15.49 6.23
C ASN A 79 -12.66 14.86 6.24
N TYR A 80 -13.17 14.59 5.04
CA TYR A 80 -14.47 13.97 4.79
C TYR A 80 -14.36 12.59 4.14
N ASN A 81 -13.24 11.89 4.31
CA ASN A 81 -13.09 10.54 3.78
C ASN A 81 -14.15 9.58 4.37
N PRO A 82 -15.02 8.96 3.56
CA PRO A 82 -16.03 8.02 4.05
C PRO A 82 -15.43 6.75 4.68
N ASP A 83 -14.17 6.42 4.39
CA ASP A 83 -13.47 5.26 4.96
C ASP A 83 -12.98 5.49 6.39
N ILE A 84 -13.08 6.73 6.90
CA ILE A 84 -12.64 7.10 8.24
C ILE A 84 -13.86 7.39 9.11
N ILE A 85 -14.01 6.60 10.17
CA ILE A 85 -15.02 6.82 11.21
C ILE A 85 -14.41 7.73 12.28
N PHE A 86 -14.92 8.95 12.38
CA PHE A 86 -14.56 9.91 13.42
C PHE A 86 -15.50 9.72 14.63
N LYS A 87 -14.94 9.78 15.85
CA LYS A 87 -15.71 9.62 17.09
C LYS A 87 -16.57 10.86 17.37
N ASP A 88 -16.00 12.07 17.24
CA ASP A 88 -16.66 13.39 17.36
C ASP A 88 -17.70 13.45 18.50
N GLU A 89 -17.25 13.15 19.73
CA GLU A 89 -18.13 13.10 20.90
C GLU A 89 -18.66 14.49 21.31
N GLU A 90 -17.93 15.53 20.95
CA GLU A 90 -18.28 16.94 21.18
C GLU A 90 -19.26 17.49 20.14
N ASN A 91 -19.53 16.76 19.04
CA ASN A 91 -20.36 17.20 17.91
C ASN A 91 -19.92 18.56 17.31
N THR A 92 -18.63 18.86 17.36
CA THR A 92 -18.07 20.13 16.86
C THR A 92 -17.41 19.97 15.49
N GLY A 93 -17.14 18.74 15.07
CA GLY A 93 -16.35 18.45 13.88
C GLY A 93 -14.85 18.75 14.05
N ALA A 94 -14.40 18.97 15.28
CA ALA A 94 -13.01 19.25 15.64
C ALA A 94 -12.06 18.14 15.16
N ASP A 95 -12.43 16.88 15.38
CA ASP A 95 -11.67 15.68 14.99
C ASP A 95 -11.37 15.60 13.48
N ARG A 96 -12.14 16.33 12.66
CA ARG A 96 -11.98 16.35 11.21
C ARG A 96 -10.95 17.37 10.74
N MET A 97 -10.64 18.38 11.56
CA MET A 97 -9.73 19.47 11.20
C MET A 97 -8.29 19.03 11.43
N MET A 98 -7.52 18.86 10.36
CA MET A 98 -6.11 18.50 10.46
C MET A 98 -5.25 19.29 9.47
N THR A 99 -3.93 19.35 9.72
CA THR A 99 -2.99 19.97 8.79
C THR A 99 -2.90 19.13 7.52
N GLN A 100 -2.73 19.79 6.37
CA GLN A 100 -2.38 19.10 5.12
C GLN A 100 -0.91 18.65 5.15
N SER A 101 -0.56 17.78 6.10
CA SER A 101 0.79 17.21 6.17
C SER A 101 0.95 16.18 5.05
N ILE A 102 1.70 16.54 4.00
CA ILE A 102 2.07 15.63 2.92
C ILE A 102 2.81 14.44 3.56
N PRO A 103 2.34 13.19 3.40
CA PRO A 103 3.03 12.04 3.96
C PRO A 103 4.40 11.90 3.28
N LYS A 104 5.47 12.19 4.02
CA LYS A 104 6.85 11.85 3.60
C LYS A 104 7.10 10.33 3.66
N HIS A 105 6.17 9.56 4.23
CA HIS A 105 6.20 8.11 4.26
C HIS A 105 4.91 7.49 3.69
N PRO A 106 4.99 6.73 2.58
CA PRO A 106 3.82 6.21 1.85
C PRO A 106 3.16 4.99 2.53
N GLY A 107 3.03 4.98 3.85
CA GLY A 107 2.50 3.80 4.55
C GLY A 107 1.92 4.01 5.94
N SER A 108 1.87 5.24 6.47
CA SER A 108 1.28 5.49 7.79
C SER A 108 0.07 6.42 7.66
N LEU A 109 -1.13 5.84 7.50
CA LEU A 109 -2.38 6.55 7.79
C LEU A 109 -2.35 7.14 9.21
N LEU A 110 -1.66 6.47 10.14
CA LEU A 110 -1.43 6.92 11.51
C LEU A 110 -0.73 8.29 11.62
N SER A 111 0.14 8.67 10.67
CA SER A 111 0.79 9.99 10.71
C SER A 111 -0.19 11.15 10.45
N GLN A 112 -1.30 10.90 9.76
CA GLN A 112 -2.33 11.92 9.54
C GLN A 112 -3.15 12.15 10.83
N PHE A 113 -3.45 11.08 11.57
CA PHE A 113 -4.24 11.14 12.79
C PHE A 113 -3.50 11.74 13.99
N VAL A 114 -2.21 11.46 14.15
CA VAL A 114 -1.45 11.92 15.34
C VAL A 114 -1.28 13.44 15.37
N ILE A 115 -1.18 14.09 14.21
CA ILE A 115 -1.02 15.55 14.14
C ILE A 115 -2.37 16.28 14.26
N GLY A 116 -3.46 15.71 13.73
CA GLY A 116 -4.79 16.33 13.73
C GLY A 116 -5.47 16.34 15.11
N ALA A 117 -5.48 15.19 15.81
CA ALA A 117 -6.25 15.05 17.05
C ALA A 117 -5.71 15.87 18.22
N LEU A 118 -4.38 16.09 18.30
CA LEU A 118 -3.77 16.83 19.41
C LEU A 118 -4.06 18.34 19.35
N LEU A 119 -4.47 18.86 18.19
CA LEU A 119 -4.44 20.28 17.91
C LEU A 119 -5.77 20.99 18.17
N VAL A 120 -6.90 20.27 18.14
CA VAL A 120 -8.23 20.89 18.23
C VAL A 120 -8.89 20.65 19.60
N CYS A 121 -8.58 19.54 20.28
CA CYS A 121 -9.26 19.16 21.53
C CYS A 121 -8.72 19.84 22.81
N ALA A 122 -7.74 20.76 22.71
CA ALA A 122 -7.41 21.59 23.86
C ALA A 122 -8.40 22.77 23.93
N THR A 123 -9.60 22.55 24.42
CA THR A 123 -10.41 23.60 25.08
C THR A 123 -10.69 23.15 26.49
#